data_AF-A0A076HAP0-F1
#
_entry.id   AF-A0A076HAP0-F1
#
_cell.length_a   1.000
_cell.length_b   1.000
_cell.length_c   1.000
_cell.angle_alpha   90.00
_cell.angle_beta   90.00
_cell.angle_gamma   90.00
#
_symmetry.space_group_name_H-M   'P 1'
#
loop_
_entity.id
_entity.type
_entity.pdbx_description
1 polymer ?
#
loop_
_entity_poly.entity_id
_entity_poly.type
_entity_poly.pdbx_seq_one_letter_code
_entity_poly.pdbx_strand_id
1 'polypeptide(L)'
;MGLTAIECPDGVCHSHHGGHAVERQTMQSTLESHGKDWCERLAERIYEISVDTFSQSVMPSLHSAGWQRRHLDWEFKLNEQESEPDRTLVDGIINATESFLRSSEVHRLFIQELVQGTFAEAAADDLRIQAVRTLVETEIVAMLEERRQELLDRLAQQLLVTAKGDFQAALGAAEDALMEVERLVVNHAEAL
;
A
#
# COMPACT_ATOMS: atom_id res chain seq x y z
N MET A 1 1.79 -1.24 -0.10
CA MET A 1 1.31 -0.17 0.79
C MET A 1 0.67 -0.82 2.01
N GLY A 2 1.04 -0.38 3.21
CA GLY A 2 0.39 -0.80 4.46
C GLY A 2 -0.93 -0.05 4.67
N LEU A 3 -1.71 -0.43 5.69
CA LEU A 3 -2.94 0.28 6.05
C LEU A 3 -2.60 1.61 6.71
N THR A 4 -3.22 2.69 6.26
CA THR A 4 -3.09 4.03 6.87
C THR A 4 -4.48 4.60 7.11
N ALA A 5 -4.62 5.46 8.13
CA ALA A 5 -5.88 6.21 8.35
C ALA A 5 -5.89 7.53 7.56
N ILE A 6 -4.73 7.95 7.07
CA ILE A 6 -4.48 9.22 6.41
C ILE A 6 -3.60 9.01 5.18
N GLU A 7 -3.68 9.97 4.27
CA GLU A 7 -2.71 10.20 3.20
C GLU A 7 -2.25 11.64 3.31
N CYS A 8 -0.97 11.92 3.09
CA CYS A 8 -0.43 13.25 3.23
C CYS A 8 0.17 13.80 1.93
N PRO A 9 -0.58 13.97 0.83
CA PRO A 9 -0.06 14.61 -0.38
C PRO A 9 0.38 16.06 -0.10
N ASP A 10 1.50 16.47 -0.69
CA ASP A 10 2.02 17.85 -0.64
C ASP A 10 2.11 18.44 0.79
N GLY A 11 2.41 17.60 1.78
CA GLY A 11 2.55 18.01 3.18
C GLY A 11 1.24 18.27 3.92
N VAL A 12 0.07 17.96 3.34
CA VAL A 12 -1.25 18.09 3.98
C VAL A 12 -1.88 16.71 4.14
N CYS A 13 -2.16 16.32 5.38
CA CYS A 13 -2.77 15.04 5.72
C CYS A 13 -4.29 15.10 5.65
N HIS A 14 -4.88 14.14 4.94
CA HIS A 14 -6.31 13.94 4.76
C HIS A 14 -6.72 12.59 5.30
N SER A 15 -7.82 12.53 6.05
CA SER A 15 -8.44 11.25 6.42
C SER A 15 -9.19 10.65 5.23
N HIS A 16 -9.09 9.33 5.04
CA HIS A 16 -9.79 8.64 3.94
C HIS A 16 -11.32 8.80 3.94
N HIS A 17 -11.93 9.05 5.10
CA HIS A 17 -13.38 9.24 5.24
C HIS A 17 -13.83 10.71 5.08
N GLY A 18 -12.91 11.60 4.66
CA GLY A 18 -13.19 12.99 4.30
C GLY A 18 -13.42 13.94 5.49
N GLY A 19 -13.47 15.24 5.19
CA GLY A 19 -13.96 16.28 6.11
C GLY A 19 -12.90 17.00 6.96
N HIS A 20 -11.69 16.46 7.11
CA HIS A 20 -10.62 17.09 7.91
C HIS A 20 -9.28 17.03 7.18
N ALA A 21 -8.57 18.17 7.16
CA ALA A 21 -7.22 18.31 6.63
C ALA A 21 -6.34 18.99 7.68
N VAL A 22 -5.14 18.48 7.88
CA VAL A 22 -4.18 18.99 8.87
C VAL A 22 -2.79 18.98 8.24
N GLU A 23 -2.00 20.03 8.45
CA GLU A 23 -0.60 20.05 8.02
C GLU A 23 0.18 18.87 8.61
N ARG A 24 1.05 18.23 7.82
CA ARG A 24 1.76 17.02 8.23
C ARG A 24 2.57 17.23 9.50
N GLN A 25 3.22 18.37 9.66
CA GLN A 25 3.99 18.68 10.87
C GLN A 25 3.10 18.77 12.13
N THR A 26 1.88 19.28 11.97
CA THR A 26 0.88 19.31 13.05
C THR A 26 0.37 17.89 13.34
N MET A 27 0.14 17.08 12.32
CA MET A 27 -0.24 15.67 12.48
C MET A 27 0.86 14.88 13.20
N GLN A 28 2.11 15.00 12.74
CA GLN A 28 3.27 14.35 13.33
C GLN A 28 3.44 14.73 14.80
N SER A 29 3.48 16.03 15.12
CA SER A 29 3.64 16.49 16.51
C SER A 29 2.49 16.04 17.42
N THR A 30 1.26 15.98 16.89
CA THR A 30 0.11 15.46 17.63
C THR A 30 0.27 13.97 17.92
N LEU A 31 0.61 13.16 16.91
CA LEU A 31 0.84 11.72 17.05
C LEU A 31 1.99 11.43 18.03
N GLU A 32 3.10 12.15 17.92
CA GLU A 32 4.25 12.03 18.83
C GLU A 32 3.89 12.42 20.26
N SER A 33 3.10 13.48 20.46
CA SER A 33 2.69 13.94 21.79
C SER A 33 1.82 12.94 22.55
N HIS A 34 1.00 12.17 21.84
CA HIS A 34 0.14 11.14 22.41
C HIS A 34 0.82 9.78 22.51
N GLY A 35 1.72 9.48 21.58
CA GLY A 35 2.45 8.23 21.49
C GLY A 35 1.63 7.08 20.90
N LYS A 36 2.35 6.02 20.49
CA LYS A 36 1.79 4.86 19.79
C LYS A 36 0.70 4.15 20.61
N ASP A 37 0.95 3.86 21.88
CA ASP A 37 0.02 3.14 22.77
C ASP A 37 -1.32 3.88 22.98
N TRP A 38 -1.31 5.21 22.93
CA TRP A 38 -2.54 5.99 23.01
C TRP A 38 -3.34 5.85 21.71
N CYS A 39 -2.67 5.96 20.56
CA CYS A 39 -3.28 5.81 19.24
C CYS A 39 -3.85 4.39 19.03
N GLU A 40 -3.13 3.35 19.47
CA GLU A 40 -3.60 1.97 19.41
C GLU A 40 -4.88 1.79 20.24
N ARG A 41 -4.94 2.31 21.47
CA ARG A 41 -6.15 2.24 22.30
C ARG A 41 -7.33 3.02 21.71
N LEU A 42 -7.07 4.16 21.09
CA LEU A 42 -8.11 4.93 20.40
C LEU A 42 -8.65 4.15 19.19
N ALA A 43 -7.76 3.59 18.37
CA ALA A 43 -8.13 2.83 17.20
C ALA A 43 -8.86 1.53 17.58
N GLU A 44 -8.41 0.84 18.64
CA GLU A 44 -9.07 -0.32 19.24
C GLU A 44 -10.52 0.02 19.60
N ARG A 45 -10.73 1.16 20.28
CA ARG A 45 -12.06 1.58 20.68
C ARG A 45 -12.96 1.91 19.48
N ILE A 46 -12.42 2.55 18.45
CA ILE A 46 -13.15 2.86 17.21
C ILE A 46 -13.52 1.57 16.48
N TYR A 47 -12.60 0.60 16.42
CA TYR A 47 -12.83 -0.71 15.80
C TYR A 47 -13.95 -1.47 16.51
N GLU A 48 -13.92 -1.56 17.85
CA GLU A 48 -14.98 -2.19 18.64
C GLU A 48 -16.36 -1.58 18.34
N ILE A 49 -16.46 -0.25 18.38
CA ILE A 49 -17.71 0.47 18.06
C ILE A 49 -18.17 0.15 16.64
N SER A 50 -17.24 0.06 15.69
CA SER A 50 -17.54 -0.20 14.28
C SER A 50 -18.05 -1.62 14.07
N VAL A 51 -17.40 -2.61 14.70
CA VAL A 51 -17.83 -4.02 14.66
C VAL A 51 -19.18 -4.20 15.35
N ASP A 52 -19.41 -3.54 16.49
CA ASP A 52 -20.69 -3.58 17.19
C ASP A 52 -21.80 -2.94 16.34
N THR A 53 -21.53 -1.77 15.75
CA THR A 53 -22.48 -1.09 14.87
C THR A 53 -22.81 -1.95 13.66
N PHE A 54 -21.81 -2.55 13.01
CA PHE A 54 -22.01 -3.47 11.90
C PHE A 54 -22.86 -4.69 12.31
N SER A 55 -22.55 -5.27 13.47
CA SER A 55 -23.28 -6.42 14.01
C SER A 55 -24.74 -6.10 14.33
N GLN A 56 -25.03 -4.89 14.79
CA GLN A 56 -26.39 -4.49 15.15
C GLN A 56 -27.21 -4.01 13.94
N SER A 57 -26.58 -3.36 12.96
CA SER A 57 -27.28 -2.70 11.86
C SER A 57 -27.27 -3.50 10.55
N VAL A 58 -26.17 -4.19 10.24
CA VAL A 58 -25.96 -4.87 8.95
C VAL A 58 -26.28 -6.36 9.05
N MET A 59 -25.76 -7.06 10.07
CA MET A 59 -25.94 -8.52 10.20
C MET A 59 -27.41 -8.97 10.19
N PRO A 60 -28.36 -8.31 10.89
CA PRO A 60 -29.77 -8.71 10.81
C PRO A 60 -30.35 -8.61 9.40
N SER A 61 -29.87 -7.67 8.59
CA SER A 61 -30.27 -7.51 7.20
C SER A 61 -29.71 -8.62 6.33
N LEU A 62 -28.44 -9.00 6.54
CA LEU A 62 -27.78 -10.10 5.81
C LEU A 62 -28.44 -11.45 6.05
N HIS A 63 -28.89 -11.70 7.29
CA HIS A 63 -29.63 -12.93 7.64
C HIS A 63 -31.12 -12.88 7.27
N SER A 64 -31.63 -11.75 6.79
CA SER A 64 -33.03 -11.64 6.41
C SER A 64 -33.29 -12.43 5.11
N ALA A 65 -34.39 -13.20 5.12
CA ALA A 65 -34.79 -13.98 3.96
C ALA A 65 -34.97 -13.08 2.72
N GLY A 66 -34.41 -13.50 1.59
CA GLY A 66 -34.47 -12.76 0.32
C GLY A 66 -33.54 -11.55 0.21
N TRP A 67 -32.73 -11.21 1.22
CA TRP A 67 -31.69 -10.18 1.07
C TRP A 67 -30.70 -10.51 -0.05
N GLN A 68 -30.22 -11.75 -0.08
CA GLN A 68 -29.25 -12.23 -1.07
C GLN A 68 -29.77 -12.02 -2.49
N ARG A 69 -31.01 -12.46 -2.77
CA ARG A 69 -31.67 -12.24 -4.06
C ARG A 69 -31.82 -10.75 -4.38
N ARG A 70 -32.32 -9.93 -3.44
CA ARG A 70 -32.44 -8.47 -3.66
C ARG A 70 -31.10 -7.80 -3.96
N HIS A 71 -30.03 -8.23 -3.29
CA HIS A 71 -28.70 -7.66 -3.49
C HIS A 71 -28.07 -8.12 -4.80
N LEU A 72 -28.14 -9.41 -5.12
CA LEU A 72 -27.63 -9.97 -6.37
C LEU A 72 -28.44 -9.50 -7.59
N ASP A 73 -29.76 -9.38 -7.47
CA ASP A 73 -30.62 -8.79 -8.50
C ASP A 73 -30.27 -7.30 -8.71
N TRP A 74 -29.92 -6.57 -7.66
CA TRP A 74 -29.50 -5.18 -7.75
C TRP A 74 -28.10 -5.02 -8.38
N GLU A 75 -27.12 -5.80 -7.93
CA GLU A 75 -25.71 -5.71 -8.35
C GLU A 75 -25.51 -6.28 -9.76
N PHE A 76 -26.16 -7.41 -10.08
CA PHE A 76 -25.94 -8.15 -11.32
C PHE A 76 -27.11 -8.14 -12.30
N LYS A 77 -28.26 -7.55 -11.94
CA LYS A 77 -29.48 -7.50 -12.78
C LYS A 77 -29.84 -8.89 -13.32
N LEU A 78 -29.81 -9.89 -12.44
CA LEU A 78 -30.02 -11.28 -12.83
C LEU A 78 -31.36 -11.41 -13.57
N ASN A 79 -31.30 -11.93 -14.80
CA ASN A 79 -32.48 -12.29 -15.58
C ASN A 79 -33.28 -13.38 -14.84
N GLU A 80 -34.56 -13.52 -15.17
CA GLU A 80 -35.64 -14.31 -14.54
C GLU A 80 -35.36 -15.78 -14.12
N GLN A 81 -34.14 -16.31 -14.24
CA GLN A 81 -33.77 -17.61 -13.71
C GLN A 81 -33.61 -17.58 -12.18
N GLU A 82 -34.29 -18.51 -11.51
CA GLU A 82 -34.18 -18.76 -10.07
C GLU A 82 -32.79 -19.31 -9.71
N SER A 83 -31.80 -18.42 -9.70
CA SER A 83 -30.46 -18.70 -9.20
C SER A 83 -30.39 -18.30 -7.72
N GLU A 84 -31.05 -19.04 -6.83
CA GLU A 84 -30.83 -18.82 -5.40
C GLU A 84 -29.51 -19.48 -4.99
N PRO A 85 -28.53 -18.72 -4.45
CA PRO A 85 -27.30 -19.31 -3.94
C PRO A 85 -27.61 -20.27 -2.79
N ASP A 86 -26.79 -21.30 -2.60
CA ASP A 86 -26.96 -22.24 -1.49
C ASP A 86 -26.93 -21.49 -0.15
N ARG A 87 -28.09 -21.44 0.51
CA ARG A 87 -28.30 -20.75 1.77
C ARG A 87 -27.27 -21.17 2.82
N THR A 88 -26.91 -22.45 2.86
CA THR A 88 -25.93 -22.99 3.81
C THR A 88 -24.55 -22.38 3.59
N LEU A 89 -24.15 -22.23 2.33
CA LEU A 89 -22.87 -21.63 1.96
C LEU A 89 -22.84 -20.15 2.35
N VAL A 90 -23.90 -19.41 2.03
CA VAL A 90 -23.93 -17.96 2.31
C VAL A 90 -24.01 -17.68 3.81
N ASP A 91 -24.85 -18.40 4.55
CA ASP A 91 -24.89 -18.31 6.01
C ASP A 91 -23.52 -18.67 6.62
N GLY A 92 -22.82 -19.64 6.05
CA GLY A 92 -21.44 -19.98 6.40
C GLY A 92 -20.46 -18.83 6.19
N ILE A 93 -20.51 -18.15 5.05
CA ILE A 93 -19.64 -16.99 4.73
C ILE A 93 -19.94 -15.80 5.65
N ILE A 94 -21.23 -15.51 5.90
CA ILE A 94 -21.64 -14.43 6.80
C ILE A 94 -21.10 -14.70 8.22
N ASN A 95 -21.29 -15.91 8.73
CA ASN A 95 -20.82 -16.29 10.07
C ASN A 95 -19.29 -16.28 10.16
N ALA A 96 -18.59 -16.73 9.11
CA ALA A 96 -17.12 -16.68 9.05
C ALA A 96 -16.62 -15.23 9.06
N THR A 97 -17.29 -14.34 8.33
CA THR A 97 -16.96 -12.91 8.28
C THR A 97 -17.18 -12.23 9.63
N GLU A 98 -18.30 -12.49 10.29
CA GLU A 98 -18.55 -11.98 11.64
C GLU A 98 -17.49 -12.50 12.63
N SER A 99 -17.19 -13.80 12.57
CA SER A 99 -16.17 -14.42 13.43
C SER A 99 -14.78 -13.83 13.19
N PHE A 100 -14.45 -13.53 11.93
CA PHE A 100 -13.20 -12.87 11.56
C PHE A 100 -13.12 -11.46 12.15
N LEU A 101 -14.16 -10.64 12.01
CA LEU A 101 -14.22 -9.27 12.56
C LEU A 101 -14.18 -9.24 14.10
N ARG A 102 -14.69 -10.29 14.76
CA ARG A 102 -14.64 -10.43 16.22
C ARG A 102 -13.38 -11.10 16.74
N SER A 103 -12.51 -11.59 15.86
CA SER A 103 -11.27 -12.26 16.27
C SER A 103 -10.32 -11.26 16.92
N SER A 104 -9.91 -11.56 18.16
CA SER A 104 -8.97 -10.71 18.90
C SER A 104 -7.62 -10.57 18.20
N GLU A 105 -7.17 -11.60 17.49
CA GLU A 105 -5.90 -11.56 16.77
C GLU A 105 -6.00 -10.70 15.51
N VAL A 106 -7.11 -10.80 14.77
CA VAL A 106 -7.37 -9.93 13.61
C VAL A 106 -7.48 -8.49 14.05
N HIS A 107 -8.22 -8.24 15.13
CA HIS A 107 -8.35 -6.93 15.73
C HIS A 107 -6.97 -6.36 16.09
N ARG A 108 -6.16 -7.10 16.85
CA ARG A 108 -4.82 -6.66 17.26
C ARG A 108 -3.92 -6.34 16.08
N LEU A 109 -3.86 -7.20 15.07
CA LEU A 109 -3.02 -6.99 13.87
C LEU A 109 -3.49 -5.79 13.05
N PHE A 110 -4.80 -5.64 12.86
CA PHE A 110 -5.37 -4.52 12.13
C PHE A 110 -5.02 -3.18 12.78
N ILE A 111 -5.16 -3.08 14.11
CA ILE A 111 -4.80 -1.87 14.87
C ILE A 111 -3.31 -1.55 14.74
N GLN A 112 -2.45 -2.55 14.88
CA GLN A 112 -1.01 -2.37 14.78
C GLN A 112 -0.60 -1.86 13.39
N GLU A 113 -1.10 -2.47 12.32
CA GLU A 113 -0.83 -2.05 10.95
C GLU A 113 -1.36 -0.64 10.67
N LEU A 114 -2.60 -0.35 11.05
CA LEU A 114 -3.23 0.95 10.82
C LEU A 114 -2.48 2.09 11.53
N VAL A 115 -2.14 1.90 12.80
CA VAL A 115 -1.41 2.91 13.57
C VAL A 115 0.01 3.06 13.04
N GLN A 116 0.71 1.95 12.78
CA GLN A 116 2.06 2.00 12.22
C GLN A 116 2.11 2.71 10.87
N GLY A 117 1.18 2.40 9.96
CA GLY A 117 1.09 3.07 8.67
C GLY A 117 0.76 4.54 8.80
N THR A 118 -0.13 4.92 9.73
CA THR A 118 -0.47 6.33 10.00
C THR A 118 0.74 7.13 10.50
N PHE A 119 1.54 6.54 11.40
CA PHE A 119 2.80 7.16 11.85
C PHE A 119 3.81 7.25 10.72
N ALA A 120 3.94 6.21 9.88
CA ALA A 120 4.87 6.21 8.76
C ALA A 120 4.50 7.29 7.72
N GLU A 121 3.22 7.47 7.44
CA GLU A 121 2.70 8.49 6.54
C GLU A 121 2.90 9.90 7.10
N ALA A 122 2.59 10.11 8.38
CA ALA A 122 2.81 11.40 9.03
C ALA A 122 4.29 11.75 9.21
N ALA A 123 5.16 10.74 9.36
CA ALA A 123 6.61 10.90 9.45
C ALA A 123 7.32 10.84 8.09
N ALA A 124 6.56 10.72 6.98
CA ALA A 124 7.14 10.79 5.64
C ALA A 124 7.87 12.14 5.51
N ASP A 125 9.19 12.07 5.52
CA ASP A 125 10.04 13.25 5.49
C ASP A 125 10.15 13.72 4.03
N ASP A 126 9.39 14.76 3.69
CA ASP A 126 9.44 15.40 2.36
C ASP A 126 10.86 15.81 2.02
N LEU A 127 11.68 16.23 2.99
CA LEU A 127 13.07 16.59 2.74
C LEU A 127 13.89 15.36 2.38
N ARG A 128 13.69 14.22 3.05
CA ARG A 128 14.35 12.96 2.69
C ARG A 128 13.89 12.46 1.33
N ILE A 129 12.59 12.46 1.05
CA ILE A 129 12.02 12.02 -0.24
C ILE A 129 12.55 12.91 -1.36
N GLN A 130 12.49 14.24 -1.17
CA GLN A 130 13.03 15.20 -2.11
C GLN A 130 14.54 15.06 -2.28
N ALA A 131 15.29 14.84 -1.19
CA ALA A 131 16.73 14.60 -1.28
C ALA A 131 17.04 13.32 -2.07
N VAL A 132 16.28 12.24 -1.89
CA VAL A 132 16.47 11.00 -2.68
C VAL A 132 16.11 11.23 -4.14
N ARG A 133 14.99 11.90 -4.44
CA ARG A 133 14.61 12.24 -5.82
C ARG A 133 15.67 13.10 -6.50
N THR A 134 16.10 14.19 -5.86
CA THR A 134 17.16 15.06 -6.38
C THR A 134 18.48 14.30 -6.56
N LEU A 135 18.87 13.47 -5.60
CA LEU A 135 20.09 12.66 -5.70
C LEU A 135 20.01 11.69 -6.89
N VAL A 136 18.88 11.04 -7.10
CA VAL A 136 18.71 10.12 -8.22
C VAL A 136 18.68 10.86 -9.56
N GLU A 137 17.74 11.81 -9.71
CA GLU A 137 17.43 12.46 -10.99
C GLU A 137 18.55 13.40 -11.45
N THR A 138 19.21 14.09 -10.51
CA THR A 138 20.18 15.14 -10.84
C THR A 138 21.62 14.67 -10.71
N GLU A 139 21.94 13.84 -9.72
CA GLU A 139 23.33 13.46 -9.45
C GLU A 139 23.68 12.07 -10.00
N ILE A 140 22.92 11.03 -9.66
CA ILE A 140 23.25 9.65 -10.05
C ILE A 140 23.08 9.44 -11.55
N VAL A 141 21.95 9.85 -12.13
CA VAL A 141 21.71 9.71 -13.58
C VAL A 141 22.73 10.53 -14.37
N ALA A 142 23.05 11.75 -13.94
CA ALA A 142 24.07 12.57 -14.59
C ALA A 142 25.46 11.92 -14.53
N MET A 143 25.83 11.34 -13.38
CA MET A 143 27.10 10.64 -13.21
C MET A 143 27.18 9.37 -14.09
N LEU A 144 26.09 8.62 -14.21
CA LEU A 144 26.03 7.42 -15.06
C LEU A 144 26.21 7.80 -16.54
N GLU A 145 25.57 8.87 -16.99
CA GLU A 145 25.70 9.34 -18.37
C GLU A 145 27.11 9.90 -18.64
N GLU A 146 27.69 10.68 -17.71
CA GLU A 146 29.05 11.23 -17.85
C GLU A 146 30.11 10.11 -17.95
N ARG A 147 29.94 9.03 -17.19
CA ARG A 147 30.90 7.92 -17.12
C ARG A 147 30.50 6.69 -17.94
N ARG A 148 29.47 6.83 -18.78
CA ARG A 148 28.82 5.72 -19.49
C ARG A 148 29.82 4.85 -20.25
N GLN A 149 30.63 5.46 -21.12
CA GLN A 149 31.58 4.70 -21.93
C GLN A 149 32.64 3.99 -21.09
N GLU A 150 33.18 4.65 -20.07
CA GLU A 150 34.19 4.04 -19.18
C GLU A 150 33.59 2.87 -18.36
N LEU A 151 32.33 3.00 -17.94
CA LEU A 151 31.61 1.92 -17.24
C LEU A 151 31.39 0.72 -18.17
N LEU A 152 30.91 0.97 -19.39
CA LEU A 152 30.65 -0.08 -20.38
C LEU A 152 31.92 -0.81 -20.78
N ASP A 153 33.01 -0.10 -21.06
CA ASP A 153 34.28 -0.72 -21.45
C ASP A 153 34.85 -1.58 -20.32
N ARG A 154 34.79 -1.10 -19.07
CA ARG A 154 35.24 -1.89 -17.90
C ARG A 154 34.37 -3.11 -17.66
N LEU A 155 33.04 -2.97 -17.80
CA LEU A 155 32.12 -4.09 -17.60
C LEU A 155 32.25 -5.12 -18.72
N ALA A 156 32.37 -4.70 -19.98
CA ALA A 156 32.63 -5.56 -21.11
C ALA A 156 33.93 -6.35 -20.95
N GLN A 157 35.00 -5.70 -20.45
CA GLN A 157 36.26 -6.37 -20.14
C GLN A 157 36.11 -7.45 -19.05
N GLN A 158 35.28 -7.20 -18.03
CA GLN A 158 34.99 -8.17 -16.97
C GLN A 158 34.14 -9.35 -17.48
N LEU A 159 33.22 -9.07 -18.42
CA LEU A 159 32.33 -10.07 -19.00
C LEU A 159 32.97 -10.88 -20.14
N LEU A 160 34.18 -10.52 -20.58
CA LEU A 160 34.86 -11.11 -21.73
C LEU A 160 34.99 -12.65 -21.64
N VAL A 161 35.29 -13.17 -20.44
CA VAL A 161 35.41 -14.62 -20.20
C VAL A 161 34.06 -15.32 -20.43
N THR A 162 32.99 -14.74 -19.89
CA THR A 162 31.61 -15.22 -20.06
C THR A 162 31.16 -15.13 -21.52
N ALA A 163 31.57 -14.07 -22.22
CA ALA A 163 31.33 -13.85 -23.64
C ALA A 163 32.27 -14.66 -24.56
N LYS A 164 33.09 -15.58 -24.02
CA LYS A 164 34.00 -16.45 -24.79
C LYS A 164 34.98 -15.67 -25.68
N GLY A 165 35.42 -14.49 -25.23
CA GLY A 165 36.33 -13.63 -25.98
C GLY A 165 35.65 -12.67 -26.96
N ASP A 166 34.31 -12.71 -27.09
CA ASP A 166 33.57 -11.75 -27.91
C ASP A 166 33.30 -10.45 -27.14
N PHE A 167 34.13 -9.43 -27.41
CA PHE A 167 33.99 -8.13 -26.77
C PHE A 167 32.72 -7.39 -27.20
N GLN A 168 32.25 -7.56 -28.44
CA GLN A 168 31.03 -6.89 -28.90
C GLN A 168 29.79 -7.46 -28.21
N ALA A 169 29.74 -8.77 -28.02
CA ALA A 169 28.69 -9.41 -27.23
C ALA A 169 28.74 -8.98 -25.75
N ALA A 170 29.94 -8.86 -25.17
CA ALA A 170 30.12 -8.37 -23.80
C ALA A 170 29.69 -6.90 -23.63
N LEU A 171 29.98 -6.06 -24.62
CA LEU A 171 29.59 -4.65 -24.65
C LEU A 171 28.06 -4.49 -24.76
N GLY A 172 27.41 -5.23 -25.65
CA GLY A 172 25.94 -5.21 -25.75
C GLY A 172 25.24 -5.66 -24.46
N ALA A 173 25.74 -6.71 -23.81
CA ALA A 173 25.21 -7.13 -22.51
C ALA A 173 25.44 -6.09 -21.40
N ALA A 174 26.55 -5.36 -21.45
CA ALA A 174 26.84 -4.27 -20.52
C ALA A 174 25.90 -3.06 -20.74
N GLU A 175 25.57 -2.74 -21.99
CA GLU A 175 24.61 -1.68 -22.35
C GLU A 175 23.20 -2.00 -21.83
N ASP A 176 22.72 -3.21 -22.08
CA ASP A 176 21.41 -3.68 -21.60
C ASP A 176 21.32 -3.63 -20.07
N ALA A 177 22.37 -4.09 -19.38
CA ALA A 177 22.43 -4.07 -17.93
C ALA A 177 22.46 -2.64 -17.36
N LEU A 178 23.18 -1.72 -18.00
CA LEU A 178 23.22 -0.32 -17.57
C LEU A 178 21.84 0.34 -17.73
N MET A 179 21.15 0.11 -18.85
CA MET A 179 19.79 0.60 -19.07
C MET A 179 18.80 0.05 -18.04
N GLU A 180 18.92 -1.23 -17.68
CA GLU A 180 18.07 -1.83 -16.64
C GLU A 180 18.30 -1.18 -15.27
N VAL A 181 19.56 -0.96 -14.89
CA VAL A 181 19.91 -0.30 -13.63
C VAL A 181 19.43 1.15 -13.60
N GLU A 182 19.65 1.93 -14.67
CA GLU A 182 19.13 3.30 -14.77
C GLU A 182 17.62 3.34 -14.54
N ARG A 183 16.88 2.44 -15.20
CA ARG A 183 15.42 2.35 -15.05
C ARG A 183 15.01 1.98 -13.62
N LEU A 184 15.72 1.05 -12.98
CA LEU A 184 15.44 0.65 -11.60
C LEU A 184 15.63 1.81 -10.62
N VAL A 185 16.70 2.58 -10.79
CA VAL A 185 17.01 3.70 -9.89
C VAL A 185 15.99 4.83 -10.06
N VAL A 186 15.60 5.17 -11.30
CA VAL A 186 14.55 6.16 -11.58
C VAL A 186 13.19 5.70 -11.03
N ASN A 187 12.78 4.46 -11.32
CA ASN A 187 11.52 3.92 -10.82
C ASN A 187 11.45 3.90 -9.29
N HIS A 188 12.59 3.68 -8.62
CA HIS A 188 12.65 3.74 -7.16
C HIS A 188 12.39 5.15 -6.64
N ALA A 189 12.97 6.18 -7.27
CA ALA A 189 12.76 7.57 -6.88
C ALA A 189 11.31 8.03 -7.14
N GLU A 190 10.69 7.57 -8.22
CA GLU A 190 9.29 7.86 -8.54
C GLU A 190 8.30 7.16 -7.60
N ALA A 191 8.66 6.01 -7.04
CA ALA A 191 7.82 5.22 -6.14
C ALA A 191 7.88 5.66 -4.67
N LEU A 192 8.76 6.60 -4.31
CA LEU A 192 8.84 7.25 -3.00
C LEU A 192 7.86 8.42 -2.91
#